data_AF-A0A930N5C1-F1
#
_entry.id   AF-A0A930N5C1-F1
#
_cell.length_a   1.000
_cell.length_b   1.000
_cell.length_c   1.000
_cell.angle_alpha   90.00
_cell.angle_beta   90.00
_cell.angle_gamma   90.00
#
_symmetry.space_group_name_H-M   'P 1'
#
loop_
_entity.id
_entity.type
_entity.pdbx_description
1 polymer ?
#
loop_
_entity_poly.entity_id
_entity_poly.type
_entity_poly.pdbx_seq_one_letter_code
_entity_poly.pdbx_strand_id
1 'polypeptide(L)'
;MAENPTVKSNRDKFRERMSKKYPDHNFDDEEALYGQIGDDYDGYEKEINGYKEREKAFSDLFTSDPRSASFLTNWRKGGNPAIELVRLFGDDFVEELKDPDKQEELAKASQEYAERVAKEKDFDEQYQKNIEETLSTIKAIQDEKGWSDEQVDEIMEFLVNIMKDGILGKFSRESIEMASKAINHDANVEEAAHEGEVRGRNAKIDEKLRKKSHNDGTANLSGKNGGGGSKRQLPDLGAISRYDGAQSIWERGGEKRTAYK
;
A
#
# COMPACT_ATOMS: atom_id res chain seq x y z
N MET A 1 -38.63 -26.68 48.42
CA MET A 1 -39.06 -26.55 47.02
C MET A 1 -38.01 -27.28 46.20
N ALA A 2 -38.36 -28.33 45.46
CA ALA A 2 -37.39 -29.09 44.68
C ALA A 2 -37.05 -28.30 43.41
N GLU A 3 -35.77 -27.98 43.22
CA GLU A 3 -35.27 -27.39 41.98
C GLU A 3 -35.41 -28.42 40.85
N ASN A 4 -36.26 -28.13 39.87
CA ASN A 4 -36.33 -28.93 38.65
C ASN A 4 -35.02 -28.73 37.87
N PRO A 5 -34.28 -29.79 37.50
CA PRO A 5 -33.11 -29.64 36.65
C PRO A 5 -33.57 -29.10 35.30
N THR A 6 -33.10 -27.91 34.94
CA THR A 6 -33.31 -27.32 33.61
C THR A 6 -32.61 -28.19 32.59
N VAL A 7 -33.33 -29.17 32.04
CA VAL A 7 -32.85 -30.02 30.96
C VAL A 7 -32.62 -29.13 29.75
N LYS A 8 -31.35 -28.80 29.46
CA LYS A 8 -30.95 -28.04 28.26
C LYS A 8 -31.58 -28.68 27.02
N SER A 9 -32.26 -27.87 26.20
CA SER A 9 -32.85 -28.33 24.95
C SER A 9 -31.77 -28.82 23.99
N ASN A 10 -32.13 -29.73 23.08
CA ASN A 10 -31.22 -30.17 22.02
C ASN A 10 -30.72 -29.00 21.17
N ARG A 11 -31.55 -27.96 20.99
CA ARG A 11 -31.18 -26.72 20.30
C ARG A 11 -30.05 -25.98 21.04
N ASP A 12 -30.18 -25.85 22.36
CA ASP A 12 -29.19 -25.14 23.18
C ASP A 12 -27.85 -25.89 23.21
N LYS A 13 -27.88 -27.22 23.25
CA LYS A 13 -26.67 -28.06 23.16
C LYS A 13 -25.98 -27.93 21.81
N PHE A 14 -26.74 -27.86 20.72
CA PHE A 14 -26.19 -27.69 19.38
C PHE A 14 -25.55 -26.31 19.21
N ARG A 15 -26.27 -25.27 19.65
CA ARG A 15 -25.78 -23.91 19.64
C ARG A 15 -24.50 -23.73 20.46
N GLU A 16 -24.41 -24.36 21.63
CA GLU A 16 -23.18 -24.37 22.45
C GLU A 16 -21.98 -24.99 21.69
N ARG A 17 -22.21 -26.01 20.84
CA ARG A 17 -21.15 -26.60 20.01
C ARG A 17 -20.73 -25.67 18.87
N MET A 18 -21.68 -24.99 18.23
CA MET A 18 -21.39 -24.04 17.16
C MET A 18 -20.64 -22.82 17.68
N SER A 19 -21.06 -22.24 18.81
CA SER A 19 -20.32 -21.16 19.49
C SER A 19 -18.92 -21.58 19.95
N LYS A 20 -18.69 -22.87 20.25
CA LYS A 20 -17.34 -23.38 20.55
C LYS A 20 -16.47 -23.54 19.30
N LYS A 21 -17.07 -23.95 18.18
CA LYS A 21 -16.37 -24.14 16.90
C LYS A 21 -16.08 -22.80 16.21
N TYR A 22 -16.97 -21.83 16.37
CA TYR A 22 -16.86 -20.48 15.82
C TYR A 22 -17.09 -19.44 16.94
N PRO A 23 -16.04 -19.12 17.73
CA PRO A 23 -16.15 -18.20 18.86
C PRO A 23 -16.53 -16.77 18.46
N ASP A 24 -16.20 -16.36 17.23
CA ASP A 24 -16.40 -15.01 16.72
C ASP A 24 -17.77 -14.80 16.05
N HIS A 25 -18.61 -15.84 15.96
CA HIS A 25 -19.95 -15.76 15.37
C HIS A 25 -21.06 -15.77 16.43
N ASN A 26 -22.02 -14.86 16.28
CA ASN A 26 -23.22 -14.85 17.09
C ASN A 26 -24.29 -15.78 16.49
N PHE A 27 -24.67 -16.80 17.25
CA PHE A 27 -25.69 -17.78 16.88
C PHE A 27 -27.04 -17.57 17.60
N ASP A 28 -27.29 -16.37 18.14
CA ASP A 28 -28.60 -15.97 18.70
C ASP A 28 -29.71 -15.94 17.65
N ASP A 29 -29.35 -15.60 16.42
CA ASP A 29 -30.25 -15.59 15.28
C ASP A 29 -30.29 -16.97 14.63
N GLU A 30 -31.51 -17.44 14.32
CA GLU A 30 -31.72 -18.72 13.67
C GLU A 30 -31.22 -18.70 12.22
N GLU A 31 -31.32 -17.57 11.52
CA GLU A 31 -30.82 -17.44 10.14
C GLU A 31 -29.29 -17.56 10.09
N ALA A 32 -28.58 -16.87 11.00
CA ALA A 32 -27.13 -17.00 11.13
C ALA A 32 -26.69 -18.42 11.52
N LEU A 33 -27.44 -19.09 12.39
CA LEU A 33 -27.17 -20.48 12.77
C LEU A 33 -27.35 -21.44 11.59
N TYR A 34 -28.45 -21.35 10.85
CA TYR A 34 -28.68 -22.21 9.69
C TYR A 34 -27.77 -21.90 8.50
N GLY A 35 -27.39 -20.63 8.30
CA GLY A 35 -26.42 -20.21 7.29
C GLY A 35 -25.05 -20.85 7.52
N GLN A 36 -24.49 -20.73 8.73
CA GLN A 36 -23.21 -21.35 9.07
C GLN A 36 -23.24 -22.88 8.97
N ILE A 37 -24.38 -23.50 9.29
CA ILE A 37 -24.56 -24.95 9.10
C ILE A 37 -24.48 -25.30 7.60
N GLY A 38 -25.12 -24.53 6.74
CA GLY A 38 -25.04 -24.69 5.28
C GLY A 38 -23.60 -24.57 4.78
N ASP A 39 -22.89 -23.51 5.19
CA ASP A 39 -21.49 -23.28 4.82
C ASP A 39 -20.57 -24.42 5.30
N ASP A 40 -20.81 -24.93 6.51
CA ASP A 40 -20.11 -26.10 7.05
C ASP A 40 -20.36 -27.35 6.21
N TYR A 41 -21.62 -27.61 5.83
CA TYR A 41 -21.97 -28.76 5.01
C TYR A 41 -21.35 -28.68 3.62
N ASP A 42 -21.42 -27.53 2.96
CA ASP A 42 -20.81 -27.30 1.65
C ASP A 42 -19.29 -27.43 1.72
N GLY A 43 -18.67 -26.90 2.79
CA GLY A 43 -17.25 -27.06 3.08
C GLY A 43 -16.85 -28.53 3.25
N TYR A 44 -17.61 -29.28 4.06
CA TYR A 44 -17.38 -30.71 4.24
C TYR A 44 -17.59 -31.49 2.96
N GLU A 45 -18.62 -31.18 2.17
CA GLU A 45 -18.86 -31.84 0.89
C GLU A 45 -17.68 -31.61 -0.06
N LYS A 46 -17.17 -30.38 -0.14
CA LYS A 46 -15.99 -30.06 -0.94
C LYS A 46 -14.75 -30.80 -0.47
N GLU A 47 -14.49 -30.84 0.84
CA GLU A 47 -13.37 -31.59 1.41
C GLU A 47 -13.49 -33.10 1.13
N ILE A 48 -14.67 -33.67 1.37
CA ILE A 48 -14.97 -35.09 1.13
C ILE A 48 -14.78 -35.43 -0.35
N ASN A 49 -15.28 -34.59 -1.26
CA ASN A 49 -15.08 -34.80 -2.69
C ASN A 49 -13.58 -34.73 -3.03
N GLY A 50 -12.84 -33.78 -2.47
CA GLY A 50 -11.38 -33.73 -2.61
C GLY A 50 -10.66 -34.97 -2.04
N TYR A 51 -11.12 -35.52 -0.91
CA TYR A 51 -10.59 -36.78 -0.37
C TYR A 51 -10.90 -37.96 -1.30
N LYS A 52 -12.13 -38.06 -1.80
CA LYS A 52 -12.53 -39.11 -2.75
C LYS A 52 -11.74 -39.04 -4.05
N GLU A 53 -11.46 -37.84 -4.56
CA GLU A 53 -10.64 -37.65 -5.76
C GLU A 53 -9.20 -38.11 -5.53
N ARG A 54 -8.58 -37.71 -4.42
CA ARG A 54 -7.22 -38.16 -4.06
C ARG A 54 -7.17 -39.66 -3.82
N GLU A 55 -8.14 -40.20 -3.09
CA GLU A 55 -8.25 -41.64 -2.81
C GLU A 55 -8.44 -42.41 -4.11
N LYS A 56 -9.29 -41.92 -5.02
CA LYS A 56 -9.45 -42.50 -6.36
C LYS A 56 -8.14 -42.49 -7.13
N ALA A 57 -7.41 -41.38 -7.14
CA ALA A 57 -6.10 -41.32 -7.81
C ALA A 57 -5.09 -42.33 -7.23
N PHE A 58 -5.04 -42.49 -5.91
CA PHE A 58 -4.20 -43.51 -5.26
C PHE A 58 -4.68 -44.93 -5.56
N SER A 59 -5.99 -45.16 -5.55
CA SER A 59 -6.59 -46.45 -5.88
C SER A 59 -6.33 -46.83 -7.34
N ASP A 60 -6.47 -45.89 -8.26
CA ASP A 60 -6.19 -46.06 -9.69
C ASP A 60 -4.70 -46.35 -9.91
N LEU A 61 -3.80 -45.69 -9.16
CA LEU A 61 -2.35 -45.98 -9.17
C LEU A 61 -2.02 -47.40 -8.68
N PHE A 62 -2.68 -47.88 -7.64
CA PHE A 62 -2.47 -49.25 -7.13
C PHE A 62 -3.12 -50.30 -8.02
N THR A 63 -4.20 -49.95 -8.72
CA THR A 63 -4.88 -50.84 -9.66
C THR A 63 -4.12 -50.92 -10.99
N SER A 64 -3.50 -49.83 -11.44
CA SER A 64 -2.76 -49.78 -12.70
C SER A 64 -1.46 -50.58 -12.66
N ASP A 65 -0.75 -50.57 -11.53
CA ASP A 65 0.40 -51.45 -11.30
C ASP A 65 0.48 -51.88 -9.82
N PRO A 66 0.30 -53.17 -9.50
CA PRO A 66 0.46 -53.69 -8.14
C PRO A 66 1.82 -53.38 -7.49
N ARG A 67 2.86 -53.12 -8.30
CA ARG A 67 4.21 -52.78 -7.82
C ARG A 67 4.27 -51.38 -7.23
N SER A 68 3.39 -50.46 -7.63
CA SER A 68 3.37 -49.08 -7.13
C SER A 68 3.07 -49.02 -5.62
N ALA A 69 2.22 -49.92 -5.12
CA ALA A 69 1.94 -50.06 -3.69
C ALA A 69 3.19 -50.53 -2.91
N SER A 70 3.92 -51.51 -3.45
CA SER A 70 5.17 -51.99 -2.87
C SER A 70 6.23 -50.89 -2.84
N PHE A 71 6.35 -50.13 -3.92
CA PHE A 71 7.26 -48.98 -4.02
C PHE A 71 6.98 -47.93 -2.92
N LEU A 72 5.74 -47.45 -2.82
CA LEU A 72 5.38 -46.42 -1.83
C LEU A 72 5.54 -46.91 -0.39
N THR A 73 5.20 -48.18 -0.12
CA THR A 73 5.34 -48.74 1.22
C THR A 73 6.80 -48.92 1.64
N ASN A 74 7.68 -49.33 0.73
CA ASN A 74 9.11 -49.45 1.00
C ASN A 74 9.78 -48.09 1.12
N TRP A 75 9.40 -47.12 0.27
CA TRP A 75 9.88 -45.74 0.40
C TRP A 75 9.46 -45.10 1.73
N ARG A 76 8.19 -45.28 2.14
CA ARG A 76 7.70 -44.83 3.46
C ARG A 76 8.48 -45.43 4.64
N LYS A 77 8.98 -46.66 4.49
CA LYS A 77 9.81 -47.33 5.51
C LYS A 77 11.27 -46.86 5.50
N GLY A 78 11.62 -45.88 4.66
CA GLY A 78 12.97 -45.34 4.53
C GLY A 78 13.84 -46.06 3.48
N GLY A 79 13.24 -46.90 2.64
CA GLY A 79 13.93 -47.52 1.51
C GLY A 79 14.38 -46.48 0.49
N ASN A 80 15.54 -46.69 -0.13
CA ASN A 80 16.02 -45.83 -1.20
C ASN A 80 15.14 -46.04 -2.46
N PRO A 81 14.45 -45.01 -2.98
CA PRO A 81 13.53 -45.16 -4.09
C PRO A 81 14.21 -45.65 -5.37
N ALA A 82 15.45 -45.26 -5.64
CA ALA A 82 16.17 -45.73 -6.83
C ALA A 82 16.44 -47.24 -6.77
N ILE A 83 16.83 -47.74 -5.59
CA ILE A 83 17.09 -49.18 -5.38
C ILE A 83 15.79 -49.97 -5.44
N GLU A 84 14.69 -49.43 -4.89
CA GLU A 84 13.39 -50.09 -4.93
C GLU A 84 12.79 -50.13 -6.34
N LEU A 85 13.01 -49.12 -7.19
CA LEU A 85 12.61 -49.18 -8.61
C LEU A 85 13.35 -50.30 -9.35
N VAL A 86 14.68 -50.40 -9.18
CA VAL A 86 15.46 -51.50 -9.77
C VAL A 86 15.01 -52.86 -9.21
N ARG A 87 14.65 -52.94 -7.93
CA ARG A 87 14.15 -54.17 -7.31
C ARG A 87 12.78 -54.62 -7.84
N LEU A 88 11.91 -53.67 -8.18
CA LEU A 88 10.53 -53.94 -8.63
C LEU A 88 10.42 -54.17 -10.14
N PHE A 89 11.27 -53.51 -10.92
CA PHE A 89 11.25 -53.59 -12.38
C PHE A 89 12.43 -54.39 -12.97
N GLY A 90 13.44 -54.72 -12.16
CA GLY A 90 14.56 -55.59 -12.55
C GLY A 90 15.60 -54.89 -13.43
N ASP A 91 16.46 -55.71 -14.04
CA ASP A 91 17.51 -55.25 -14.95
C ASP A 91 16.94 -54.60 -16.21
N ASP A 92 15.73 -54.97 -16.63
CA ASP A 92 15.00 -54.38 -17.76
C ASP A 92 14.81 -52.86 -17.59
N PHE A 93 14.55 -52.38 -16.37
CA PHE A 93 14.46 -50.93 -16.10
C PHE A 93 15.80 -50.23 -16.28
N VAL A 94 16.89 -50.88 -15.88
CA VAL A 94 18.25 -50.33 -16.04
C VAL A 94 18.65 -50.32 -17.52
N GLU A 95 18.18 -51.29 -18.30
CA GLU A 95 18.38 -51.33 -19.76
C GLU A 95 17.50 -50.30 -20.49
N GLU A 96 16.25 -50.11 -20.07
CA GLU A 96 15.36 -49.08 -20.62
C GLU A 96 15.89 -47.67 -20.37
N LEU A 97 16.51 -47.40 -19.21
CA LEU A 97 17.21 -46.14 -18.95
C LEU A 97 18.46 -45.95 -19.82
N LYS A 98 19.01 -47.02 -20.40
CA LYS A 98 20.16 -46.96 -21.33
C LYS A 98 19.73 -46.77 -22.79
N ASP A 99 18.43 -46.89 -23.09
CA ASP A 99 17.89 -46.64 -24.42
C ASP A 99 18.15 -45.17 -24.84
N PRO A 100 18.72 -44.90 -26.03
CA PRO A 100 18.96 -43.55 -26.53
C PRO A 100 17.75 -42.61 -26.44
N ASP A 101 16.53 -43.12 -26.67
CA ASP A 101 15.32 -42.29 -26.66
C ASP A 101 14.96 -41.84 -25.22
N LYS A 102 15.22 -42.70 -24.22
CA LYS A 102 15.00 -42.39 -22.80
C LYS A 102 16.15 -41.60 -22.18
N GLN A 103 17.35 -41.69 -22.73
CA GLN A 103 18.46 -40.82 -22.35
C GLN A 103 18.18 -39.35 -22.68
N GLU A 104 17.46 -39.05 -23.76
CA GLU A 104 17.04 -37.68 -24.06
C GLU A 104 16.05 -37.14 -23.02
N GLU A 105 15.08 -37.96 -22.59
CA GLU A 105 14.13 -37.61 -21.52
C GLU A 105 14.86 -37.38 -20.18
N LEU A 106 15.82 -38.24 -19.83
CA LEU A 106 16.65 -38.07 -18.64
C LEU A 106 17.55 -36.83 -18.72
N ALA A 107 18.13 -36.55 -19.89
CA ALA A 107 18.96 -35.38 -20.11
C ALA A 107 18.13 -34.09 -19.97
N LYS A 108 16.90 -34.06 -20.49
CA LYS A 108 15.95 -32.96 -20.28
C LYS A 108 15.61 -32.80 -18.81
N ALA A 109 15.25 -33.87 -18.11
CA ALA A 109 14.95 -33.82 -16.68
C ALA A 109 16.16 -33.34 -15.84
N SER A 110 17.37 -33.78 -16.20
CA SER A 110 18.61 -33.30 -15.57
C SER A 110 18.90 -31.84 -15.88
N GLN A 111 18.63 -31.38 -17.10
CA GLN A 111 18.77 -29.98 -17.49
C GLN A 111 17.76 -29.10 -16.74
N GLU A 112 16.49 -29.50 -16.68
CA GLU A 112 15.45 -28.79 -15.91
C GLU A 112 15.81 -28.69 -14.42
N TYR A 113 16.34 -29.77 -13.84
CA TYR A 113 16.85 -29.75 -12.47
C TYR A 113 18.03 -28.78 -12.32
N ALA A 114 19.01 -28.85 -13.22
CA ALA A 114 20.17 -27.98 -13.20
C ALA A 114 19.79 -26.50 -13.38
N GLU A 115 18.85 -26.19 -14.30
CA GLU A 115 18.31 -24.86 -14.50
C GLU A 115 17.54 -24.35 -13.29
N ARG A 116 16.75 -25.20 -12.63
CA ARG A 116 16.04 -24.84 -11.40
C ARG A 116 17.02 -24.52 -10.28
N VAL A 117 18.02 -25.38 -10.07
CA VAL A 117 19.05 -25.17 -9.05
C VAL A 117 19.91 -23.95 -9.37
N ALA A 118 20.25 -23.72 -10.64
CA ALA A 118 21.00 -22.55 -11.07
C ALA A 118 20.20 -21.25 -10.86
N LYS A 119 18.90 -21.24 -11.24
CA LYS A 119 18.01 -20.11 -10.98
C LYS A 119 17.86 -19.85 -9.49
N GLU A 120 17.64 -20.89 -8.68
CA GLU A 120 17.54 -20.76 -7.22
C GLU A 120 18.81 -20.16 -6.61
N LYS A 121 19.99 -20.65 -7.01
CA LYS A 121 21.27 -20.08 -6.57
C LYS A 121 21.50 -18.64 -7.05
N ASP A 122 21.20 -18.34 -8.30
CA ASP A 122 21.33 -16.99 -8.86
C ASP A 122 20.38 -16.00 -8.17
N PHE A 123 19.14 -16.41 -7.90
CA PHE A 123 18.19 -15.63 -7.11
C PHE A 123 18.69 -15.40 -5.68
N ASP A 124 19.21 -16.43 -5.01
CA ASP A 124 19.76 -16.32 -3.65
C ASP A 124 20.98 -15.39 -3.61
N GLU A 125 21.92 -15.55 -4.55
CA GLU A 125 23.13 -14.70 -4.63
C GLU A 125 22.76 -13.24 -4.92
N GLN A 126 21.87 -12.99 -5.88
CA GLN A 126 21.37 -11.64 -6.17
C GLN A 126 20.63 -11.05 -4.97
N TYR A 127 19.80 -11.86 -4.28
CA TYR A 127 19.09 -11.42 -3.09
C TYR A 127 20.06 -10.99 -1.98
N GLN A 128 21.06 -11.80 -1.67
CA GLN A 128 22.06 -11.46 -0.64
C GLN A 128 22.83 -10.19 -1.01
N LYS A 129 23.30 -10.09 -2.26
CA LYS A 129 24.01 -8.90 -2.73
C LYS A 129 23.15 -7.63 -2.64
N ASN A 130 21.88 -7.71 -3.05
CA ASN A 130 20.95 -6.59 -2.97
C ASN A 130 20.65 -6.18 -1.53
N ILE A 131 20.56 -7.12 -0.60
CA ILE A 131 20.38 -6.83 0.83
C ILE A 131 21.62 -6.15 1.42
N GLU A 132 22.82 -6.65 1.12
CA GLU A 132 24.07 -6.01 1.55
C GLU A 132 24.19 -4.56 1.02
N GLU A 133 23.86 -4.35 -0.25
CA GLU A 133 23.86 -3.02 -0.87
C GLU A 133 22.79 -2.10 -0.24
N THR A 134 21.60 -2.63 0.03
CA THR A 134 20.52 -1.89 0.72
C THR A 134 20.96 -1.47 2.12
N LEU A 135 21.59 -2.37 2.89
CA LEU A 135 22.12 -2.06 4.22
C LEU A 135 23.21 -0.97 4.16
N SER A 136 24.07 -1.00 3.15
CA SER A 136 25.09 0.04 2.96
C SER A 136 24.47 1.40 2.64
N THR A 137 23.42 1.42 1.83
CA THR A 137 22.68 2.64 1.45
C THR A 137 21.98 3.24 2.66
N ILE A 138 21.35 2.41 3.49
CA ILE A 138 20.68 2.86 4.72
C ILE A 138 21.67 3.52 5.66
N LYS A 139 22.85 2.91 5.88
CA LYS A 139 23.89 3.51 6.73
C LYS A 139 24.35 4.87 6.21
N ALA A 140 24.55 4.99 4.89
CA ALA A 140 24.92 6.27 4.28
C ALA A 140 23.84 7.35 4.51
N ILE A 141 22.55 7.01 4.31
CA ILE A 141 21.44 7.95 4.55
C ILE A 141 21.32 8.30 6.03
N GLN A 142 21.56 7.31 6.91
CA GLN A 142 21.54 7.50 8.36
C GLN A 142 22.60 8.50 8.80
N ASP A 143 23.83 8.37 8.28
CA ASP A 143 24.94 9.30 8.52
C ASP A 143 24.65 10.71 7.96
N GLU A 144 24.04 10.79 6.77
CA GLU A 144 23.72 12.08 6.11
C GLU A 144 22.57 12.84 6.77
N LYS A 145 21.50 12.14 7.15
CA LYS A 145 20.27 12.74 7.70
C LYS A 145 20.21 12.72 9.22
N GLY A 146 21.14 12.03 9.88
CA GLY A 146 21.18 11.86 11.32
C GLY A 146 19.99 11.08 11.86
N TRP A 147 19.51 10.08 11.12
CA TRP A 147 18.39 9.23 11.56
C TRP A 147 18.81 8.33 12.73
N SER A 148 17.91 8.13 13.70
CA SER A 148 18.16 7.15 14.75
C SER A 148 17.97 5.72 14.23
N ASP A 149 18.54 4.74 14.93
CA ASP A 149 18.36 3.32 14.59
C ASP A 149 16.87 2.94 14.60
N GLU A 150 16.07 3.49 15.52
CA GLU A 150 14.63 3.23 15.59
C GLU A 150 13.88 3.76 14.35
N GLN A 151 14.28 4.92 13.82
CA GLN A 151 13.67 5.47 12.61
C GLN A 151 14.00 4.63 11.38
N VAL A 152 15.22 4.09 11.32
CA VAL A 152 15.64 3.17 10.26
C VAL A 152 14.82 1.88 10.33
N ASP A 153 14.65 1.32 11.54
CA ASP A 153 13.88 0.10 11.75
C ASP A 153 12.41 0.27 11.33
N GLU A 154 11.77 1.38 11.70
CA GLU A 154 10.38 1.68 11.28
C GLU A 154 10.24 1.78 9.76
N ILE A 155 11.19 2.44 9.07
CA ILE A 155 11.21 2.57 7.62
C ILE A 155 11.40 1.20 6.95
N MET A 156 12.28 0.36 7.49
CA MET A 156 12.55 -0.97 6.95
C MET A 156 11.39 -1.92 7.15
N GLU A 157 10.76 -1.91 8.32
CA GLU A 157 9.54 -2.68 8.58
C GLU A 157 8.43 -2.30 7.60
N PHE A 158 8.27 -0.99 7.36
CA PHE A 158 7.33 -0.48 6.38
C PHE A 158 7.61 -0.97 4.94
N LEU A 159 8.86 -0.91 4.48
CA LEU A 159 9.25 -1.40 3.15
C LEU A 159 9.04 -2.91 2.99
N VAL A 160 9.34 -3.70 4.03
CA VAL A 160 9.11 -5.15 4.03
C VAL A 160 7.63 -5.48 3.94
N ASN A 161 6.77 -4.72 4.62
CA ASN A 161 5.32 -4.92 4.55
C ASN A 161 4.77 -4.63 3.14
N ILE A 162 5.21 -3.55 2.48
CA ILE A 162 4.83 -3.28 1.08
C ILE A 162 5.27 -4.43 0.17
N MET A 163 6.50 -4.93 0.33
CA MET A 163 7.03 -6.03 -0.46
C MET A 163 6.20 -7.30 -0.28
N LYS A 164 5.87 -7.65 0.97
CA LYS A 164 5.05 -8.81 1.31
C LYS A 164 3.67 -8.74 0.66
N ASP A 165 3.02 -7.58 0.73
CA ASP A 165 1.72 -7.36 0.10
C ASP A 165 1.82 -7.38 -1.44
N GLY A 166 2.91 -6.84 -1.99
CA GLY A 166 3.21 -6.87 -3.43
C GLY A 166 3.42 -8.29 -3.97
N ILE A 167 4.15 -9.14 -3.25
CA ILE A 167 4.35 -10.56 -3.61
C ILE A 167 3.01 -11.31 -3.66
N LEU A 168 2.06 -10.95 -2.78
CA LEU A 168 0.72 -11.53 -2.74
C LEU A 168 -0.28 -10.84 -3.67
N GLY A 169 0.13 -9.79 -4.39
CA GLY A 169 -0.73 -8.99 -5.27
C GLY A 169 -1.81 -8.18 -4.55
N LYS A 170 -1.65 -7.92 -3.24
CA LYS A 170 -2.63 -7.26 -2.38
C LYS A 170 -2.29 -5.79 -2.14
N PHE A 171 -2.65 -4.91 -3.07
CA PHE A 171 -2.55 -3.47 -2.83
C PHE A 171 -3.84 -2.94 -2.21
N SER A 172 -3.83 -2.73 -0.88
CA SER A 172 -4.97 -2.14 -0.16
C SER A 172 -5.20 -0.68 -0.59
N ARG A 173 -6.42 -0.16 -0.39
CA ARG A 173 -6.72 1.26 -0.59
C ARG A 173 -5.74 2.15 0.18
N GLU A 174 -5.42 1.77 1.41
CA GLU A 174 -4.47 2.48 2.27
C GLU A 174 -3.08 2.56 1.62
N SER A 175 -2.58 1.47 1.04
CA SER A 175 -1.28 1.44 0.35
C SER A 175 -1.26 2.35 -0.88
N ILE A 176 -2.35 2.37 -1.66
CA ILE A 176 -2.51 3.23 -2.84
C ILE A 176 -2.57 4.70 -2.43
N GLU A 177 -3.34 5.03 -1.39
CA GLU A 177 -3.43 6.39 -0.86
C GLU A 177 -2.08 6.87 -0.29
N MET A 178 -1.35 5.99 0.37
CA MET A 178 -0.02 6.30 0.90
C MET A 178 0.98 6.56 -0.23
N ALA A 179 1.00 5.72 -1.27
CA ALA A 179 1.83 5.95 -2.45
C ALA A 179 1.48 7.27 -3.14
N SER A 180 0.18 7.59 -3.27
CA SER A 180 -0.28 8.87 -3.82
C SER A 180 0.21 10.08 -3.00
N LYS A 181 0.19 9.98 -1.66
CA LYS A 181 0.72 11.02 -0.77
C LYS A 181 2.23 11.15 -0.88
N ALA A 182 2.96 10.03 -0.99
CA ALA A 182 4.41 10.04 -1.15
C ALA A 182 4.83 10.71 -2.48
N ILE A 183 4.14 10.40 -3.59
CA ILE A 183 4.43 10.98 -4.91
C ILE A 183 4.20 12.51 -4.93
N ASN A 184 3.12 12.97 -4.28
CA ASN A 184 2.74 14.38 -4.30
C ASN A 184 3.25 15.16 -3.07
N HIS A 185 4.11 14.56 -2.24
CA HIS A 185 4.49 15.14 -0.94
C HIS A 185 5.00 16.58 -1.07
N ASP A 186 6.00 16.81 -1.91
CA ASP A 186 6.66 18.12 -2.02
C ASP A 186 5.74 19.19 -2.61
N ALA A 187 4.96 18.82 -3.64
CA ALA A 187 3.98 19.73 -4.25
C ALA A 187 2.87 20.12 -3.26
N ASN A 188 2.34 19.16 -2.50
CA ASN A 188 1.32 19.42 -1.49
C ASN A 188 1.85 20.30 -0.35
N VAL A 189 3.12 20.13 0.05
CA VAL A 189 3.76 20.96 1.09
C VAL A 189 3.96 22.39 0.59
N GLU A 190 4.43 22.56 -0.66
CA GLU A 190 4.61 23.89 -1.26
C GLU A 190 3.28 24.62 -1.44
N GLU A 191 2.25 23.93 -1.95
CA GLU A 191 0.91 24.49 -2.10
C GLU A 191 0.32 24.88 -0.74
N ALA A 192 0.43 24.02 0.27
CA ALA A 192 -0.02 24.33 1.63
C ALA A 192 0.72 25.53 2.24
N ALA A 193 2.02 25.68 1.96
CA ALA A 193 2.80 26.82 2.41
C ALA A 193 2.34 28.12 1.73
N HIS A 194 2.12 28.09 0.42
CA HIS A 194 1.64 29.24 -0.36
C HIS A 194 0.22 29.64 0.04
N GLU A 195 -0.69 28.68 0.15
CA GLU A 195 -2.06 28.91 0.65
C GLU A 195 -2.06 29.45 2.08
N GLY A 196 -1.17 28.93 2.93
CA GLY A 196 -0.96 29.41 4.30
C GLY A 196 -0.48 30.86 4.33
N GLU A 197 0.46 31.24 3.45
CA GLU A 197 0.94 32.60 3.33
C GLU A 197 -0.17 33.55 2.85
N VAL A 198 -0.91 33.17 1.81
CA VAL A 198 -2.04 33.95 1.29
C VAL A 198 -3.11 34.13 2.36
N ARG A 199 -3.48 33.07 3.07
CA ARG A 199 -4.43 33.11 4.18
C ARG A 199 -3.93 34.02 5.31
N GLY A 200 -2.64 33.94 5.66
CA GLY A 200 -2.02 34.81 6.67
C GLY A 200 -2.02 36.28 6.27
N ARG A 201 -1.73 36.59 4.99
CA ARG A 201 -1.81 37.95 4.44
C ARG A 201 -3.25 38.48 4.47
N ASN A 202 -4.23 37.67 4.07
CA ASN A 202 -5.65 38.04 4.11
C ASN A 202 -6.14 38.28 5.54
N ALA A 203 -5.80 37.40 6.49
CA ALA A 203 -6.14 37.58 7.91
C ALA A 203 -5.54 38.88 8.48
N LYS A 204 -4.30 39.23 8.11
CA LYS A 204 -3.65 40.49 8.51
C LYS A 204 -4.33 41.72 7.90
N ILE A 205 -4.82 41.61 6.67
CA ILE A 205 -5.61 42.66 6.01
C ILE A 205 -6.94 42.84 6.75
N ASP A 206 -7.65 41.75 7.04
CA ASP A 206 -8.92 41.77 7.76
C ASP A 206 -8.76 42.34 9.18
N GLU A 207 -7.69 41.98 9.89
CA GLU A 207 -7.37 42.54 11.21
C GLU A 207 -7.09 44.06 11.12
N LYS A 208 -6.32 44.51 10.12
CA LYS A 208 -6.07 45.94 9.88
C LYS A 208 -7.35 46.69 9.50
N LEU A 209 -8.21 46.10 8.68
CA LEU A 209 -9.50 46.69 8.29
C LEU A 209 -10.44 46.79 9.50
N ARG A 210 -10.49 45.76 10.36
CA ARG A 210 -11.24 45.80 11.64
C ARG A 210 -10.70 46.88 12.59
N LYS A 211 -9.37 47.01 12.74
CA LYS A 211 -8.75 48.08 13.54
C LYS A 211 -9.03 49.47 12.96
N LYS A 212 -9.09 49.62 11.64
CA LYS A 212 -9.44 50.88 10.96
C LYS A 212 -10.94 51.20 11.03
N SER A 213 -11.78 50.18 11.19
CA SER A 213 -13.23 50.29 11.43
C SER A 213 -13.57 50.74 12.86
N HIS A 214 -12.62 50.73 13.80
CA HIS A 214 -12.74 51.40 15.10
C HIS A 214 -12.50 52.92 14.96
N ASN A 215 -13.19 53.54 14.01
CA ASN A 215 -13.41 54.99 13.96
C ASN A 215 -14.89 55.20 14.25
N ASP A 216 -15.22 56.15 15.13
CA ASP A 216 -16.47 56.34 15.89
C ASP A 216 -17.78 56.50 15.07
N GLY A 217 -18.11 55.56 14.19
CA GLY A 217 -19.36 55.55 13.41
C GLY A 217 -19.56 56.75 12.47
N THR A 218 -18.66 57.73 12.44
CA THR A 218 -18.74 58.88 11.54
C THR A 218 -17.99 58.57 10.25
N ALA A 219 -18.70 58.63 9.12
CA ALA A 219 -18.08 58.62 7.81
C ALA A 219 -16.96 59.68 7.78
N ASN A 220 -15.76 59.28 7.33
CA ASN A 220 -14.69 60.24 7.07
C ASN A 220 -15.06 61.07 5.84
N LEU A 221 -15.93 62.06 6.05
CA LEU A 221 -16.22 63.14 5.11
C LEU A 221 -15.07 64.16 5.19
N SER A 222 -13.84 63.70 4.95
CA SER A 222 -12.76 64.62 4.58
C SER A 222 -13.08 65.10 3.18
N GLY A 223 -13.69 66.29 3.16
CA GLY A 223 -14.29 66.94 2.02
C GLY A 223 -13.40 66.95 0.78
N LYS A 224 -14.05 66.67 -0.34
CA LYS A 224 -13.63 67.06 -1.69
C LYS A 224 -13.72 68.59 -1.80
N ASN A 225 -12.86 69.29 -1.05
CA ASN A 225 -12.44 70.69 -1.16
C ASN A 225 -11.65 71.06 0.11
N GLY A 226 -10.37 70.74 0.12
CA GLY A 226 -9.42 71.15 1.16
C GLY A 226 -8.01 70.86 0.67
N GLY A 227 -7.26 71.91 0.35
CA GLY A 227 -5.93 71.82 -0.25
C GLY A 227 -4.93 71.02 0.58
N GLY A 228 -3.92 70.46 -0.10
CA GLY A 228 -2.77 69.82 0.53
C GLY A 228 -2.60 68.34 0.22
N GLY A 229 -2.87 67.90 -1.02
CA GLY A 229 -2.38 66.60 -1.49
C GLY A 229 -0.87 66.63 -1.62
N SER A 230 -0.16 65.96 -0.72
CA SER A 230 1.28 65.68 -0.84
C SER A 230 1.59 65.15 -2.24
N LYS A 231 2.52 65.80 -2.95
CA LYS A 231 2.96 65.39 -4.30
C LYS A 231 3.41 63.93 -4.24
N ARG A 232 2.77 63.05 -5.02
CA ARG A 232 3.38 61.74 -5.33
C ARG A 232 4.70 62.02 -6.05
N GLN A 233 5.79 61.58 -5.45
CA GLN A 233 7.11 61.62 -6.07
C GLN A 233 7.10 60.57 -7.19
N LEU A 234 7.04 61.04 -8.44
CA LEU A 234 7.25 60.21 -9.61
C LEU A 234 8.75 59.88 -9.73
N PRO A 235 9.13 58.71 -10.25
CA PRO A 235 10.53 58.36 -10.51
C PRO A 235 11.17 59.34 -11.52
N ASP A 236 12.43 59.71 -11.30
CA ASP A 236 13.18 60.60 -12.19
C ASP A 236 13.52 59.88 -13.51
N LEU A 237 12.85 60.30 -14.59
CA LEU A 237 13.03 59.77 -15.94
C LEU A 237 13.95 60.65 -16.80
N GLY A 238 14.79 61.50 -16.18
CA GLY A 238 15.81 62.29 -16.86
C GLY A 238 15.24 63.22 -17.93
N ALA A 239 15.83 63.23 -19.13
CA ALA A 239 15.51 64.18 -20.20
C ALA A 239 14.04 64.15 -20.70
N ILE A 240 13.30 63.06 -20.39
CA ILE A 240 11.89 62.89 -20.75
C ILE A 240 10.96 63.66 -19.79
N SER A 241 11.42 64.00 -18.59
CA SER A 241 10.62 64.76 -17.61
C SER A 241 10.43 66.24 -17.98
N ARG A 242 11.11 66.75 -19.01
CA ARG A 242 11.03 68.16 -19.42
C ARG A 242 9.73 68.55 -20.12
N TYR A 243 8.93 67.58 -20.56
CA TYR A 243 7.70 67.85 -21.31
C TYR A 243 6.41 67.46 -20.59
N ASP A 244 6.48 66.84 -19.41
CA ASP A 244 5.29 66.42 -18.65
C ASP A 244 5.30 66.94 -17.19
N GLY A 245 5.96 68.08 -16.98
CA GLY A 245 6.11 68.72 -15.67
C GLY A 245 4.95 69.67 -15.34
N ALA A 246 3.98 69.18 -14.56
CA ALA A 246 3.34 69.90 -13.45
C ALA A 246 2.79 71.33 -13.69
N GLN A 247 2.23 71.64 -14.86
CA GLN A 247 1.44 72.86 -15.06
C GLN A 247 -0.05 72.54 -15.18
N SER A 248 -0.85 73.24 -14.38
CA SER A 248 -2.30 73.17 -14.49
C SER A 248 -2.75 73.70 -15.86
N ILE A 249 -3.91 73.25 -16.35
CA ILE A 249 -4.47 73.65 -17.65
C ILE A 249 -4.63 75.19 -17.74
N TRP A 250 -4.84 75.82 -16.58
CA TRP A 250 -5.00 77.27 -16.41
C TRP A 250 -3.69 78.06 -16.51
N GLU A 251 -2.54 77.47 -16.10
CA GLU A 251 -1.22 78.09 -16.29
C GLU A 251 -0.72 77.95 -17.73
N ARG A 252 -1.13 76.88 -18.42
CA ARG A 252 -0.85 76.68 -19.85
C ARG A 252 -1.59 77.69 -20.76
N GLY A 253 -2.74 78.20 -20.30
CA GLY A 253 -3.62 79.10 -21.06
C GLY A 253 -3.42 80.60 -20.84
N GLY A 254 -2.55 81.02 -19.91
CA GLY A 254 -2.18 82.44 -19.73
C GLY A 254 -3.26 83.36 -19.13
N GLU A 255 -4.31 82.84 -18.49
CA GLU A 255 -5.43 83.65 -17.99
C GLU A 255 -5.23 84.10 -16.53
N LYS A 256 -5.10 85.41 -16.29
CA LYS A 256 -5.01 85.98 -14.93
C LYS A 256 -6.41 86.22 -14.35
N ARG A 257 -6.74 85.54 -13.25
CA ARG A 257 -7.98 85.81 -12.50
C ARG A 257 -7.89 87.18 -11.80
N THR A 258 -8.77 88.10 -12.14
CA THR A 258 -8.98 89.34 -11.38
C THR A 258 -9.75 89.00 -10.09
N ALA A 259 -9.23 89.43 -8.95
CA ALA A 259 -9.95 89.37 -7.67
C ALA A 259 -10.91 90.56 -7.59
N TYR A 260 -12.20 90.31 -7.44
CA TYR A 260 -13.14 91.35 -7.01
C TYR A 260 -12.93 91.62 -5.52
N LYS A 261 -12.82 92.90 -5.16
CA LYS A 261 -12.80 93.40 -3.77
C LYS A 261 -14.19 93.29 -3.14
#